data_AF-A0A938JFP3-F1
#
_entry.id   AF-A0A938JFP3-F1
#
_cell.length_a   1.000
_cell.length_b   1.000
_cell.length_c   1.000
_cell.angle_alpha   90.00
_cell.angle_beta   90.00
_cell.angle_gamma   90.00
#
_symmetry.space_group_name_H-M   'P 1'
#
loop_
_entity.id
_entity.type
_entity.pdbx_description
1 polymer ?
#
loop_
_entity_poly.entity_id
_entity_poly.type
_entity_poly.pdbx_seq_one_letter_code
_entity_poly.pdbx_strand_id
1 'polypeptide(L)'
;MFDLTQNLVITVLWVVFGVVKIWAFVDCVRRPAQAFPAVGRVSKVLWLLLTGIAMLTGLIPGLTLGIIGIAGVIVALVYLFDVRVRIAEITS
;
A
#
# COMPACT_ATOMS: atom_id res chain seq x y z
N MET A 1 -27.51 -13.44 14.59
CA MET A 1 -27.18 -12.03 14.93
C MET A 1 -25.67 -11.78 14.92
N PHE A 2 -24.85 -12.68 15.47
CA PHE A 2 -23.38 -12.56 15.46
C PHE A 2 -22.75 -12.58 14.04
N ASP A 3 -23.33 -13.31 13.09
CA ASP A 3 -22.81 -13.42 11.72
C ASP A 3 -22.86 -12.10 10.94
N LEU A 4 -23.89 -11.28 11.18
CA LEU A 4 -24.03 -9.95 10.58
C LEU A 4 -22.93 -9.01 11.05
N THR A 5 -22.69 -8.96 12.36
CA THR A 5 -21.63 -8.14 12.95
C THR A 5 -20.25 -8.58 12.45
N GLN A 6 -19.99 -9.89 12.41
CA GLN A 6 -18.73 -10.43 11.90
C GLN A 6 -18.48 -10.07 10.43
N ASN A 7 -19.49 -10.24 9.59
CA ASN A 7 -19.39 -9.90 8.17
C ASN A 7 -19.17 -8.40 7.96
N LEU A 8 -19.89 -7.55 8.70
CA LEU A 8 -19.69 -6.10 8.65
C LEU A 8 -18.26 -5.71 9.03
N VAL A 9 -17.70 -6.26 10.10
CA VAL A 9 -16.32 -5.98 10.53
C VAL A 9 -15.31 -6.39 9.46
N ILE A 10 -15.48 -7.59 8.88
CA ILE A 10 -14.61 -8.10 7.82
C ILE A 10 -14.68 -7.21 6.57
N THR A 11 -15.89 -6.82 6.16
CA THR A 11 -16.08 -5.93 5.01
C THR A 11 -15.45 -4.56 5.24
N VAL A 12 -15.63 -3.96 6.42
CA VAL A 12 -15.03 -2.66 6.75
C VAL A 12 -13.50 -2.74 6.71
N LEU A 13 -12.90 -3.77 7.32
CA LEU A 13 -11.45 -3.97 7.30
C LEU A 13 -10.92 -4.16 5.87
N TRP A 14 -11.64 -4.95 5.06
CA TRP A 14 -11.30 -5.18 3.67
C TRP A 14 -11.28 -3.88 2.87
N VAL A 15 -12.32 -3.05 3.02
CA VAL A 15 -12.41 -1.75 2.34
C VAL A 15 -11.31 -0.81 2.80
N VAL A 16 -11.07 -0.67 4.12
CA VAL A 16 -10.04 0.23 4.66
C VAL A 16 -8.65 -0.16 4.16
N PHE A 17 -8.27 -1.43 4.25
CA PHE A 17 -6.98 -1.89 3.75
C PHE A 17 -6.85 -1.79 2.22
N GLY A 18 -7.94 -2.04 1.48
CA GLY A 18 -7.99 -1.82 0.04
C GLY A 18 -7.72 -0.37 -0.33
N VAL A 19 -8.38 0.59 0.35
CA VAL A 19 -8.21 2.03 0.11
C VAL A 19 -6.76 2.46 0.38
N VAL A 20 -6.14 2.01 1.47
CA VAL A 20 -4.74 2.36 1.79
C VAL A 20 -3.77 1.86 0.71
N LYS A 21 -3.96 0.63 0.23
CA LYS A 21 -3.14 0.04 -0.85
C LYS A 21 -3.28 0.81 -2.16
N ILE A 22 -4.51 1.15 -2.54
CA ILE A 22 -4.79 1.94 -3.74
C ILE A 22 -4.16 3.32 -3.61
N TRP A 23 -4.29 3.96 -2.45
CA TRP A 23 -3.70 5.27 -2.20
C TRP A 23 -2.18 5.25 -2.34
N ALA A 24 -1.51 4.27 -1.73
CA ALA A 24 -0.06 4.08 -1.86
C ALA A 24 0.39 3.92 -3.33
N PHE A 25 -0.34 3.11 -4.12
CA PHE A 25 -0.03 2.92 -5.53
C PHE A 25 -0.20 4.20 -6.35
N VAL A 26 -1.31 4.92 -6.16
CA VAL A 26 -1.58 6.18 -6.87
C VAL A 26 -0.53 7.23 -6.53
N ASP A 27 -0.14 7.36 -5.26
CA ASP A 27 0.93 8.28 -4.83
C ASP A 27 2.28 7.87 -5.47
N CYS A 28 2.58 6.56 -5.54
CA CYS A 28 3.80 6.05 -6.17
C CYS A 28 3.88 6.33 -7.68
N VAL A 29 2.75 6.25 -8.38
CA VAL A 29 2.68 6.62 -9.81
C VAL A 29 2.92 8.12 -9.98
N ARG A 30 2.30 8.96 -9.14
CA ARG A 30 2.35 10.43 -9.25
C ARG A 30 3.72 11.03 -8.94
N ARG A 31 4.53 10.43 -8.07
CA ARG A 31 5.83 11.02 -7.69
C ARG A 31 6.88 10.90 -8.77
N PRO A 32 7.70 11.93 -9.03
CA PRO A 32 8.71 11.92 -10.08
C PRO A 32 9.82 10.89 -9.79
N ALA A 33 10.27 10.19 -10.84
CA ALA A 33 11.28 9.12 -10.73
C ALA A 33 12.64 9.61 -10.20
N GLN A 34 12.96 10.87 -10.42
CA GLN A 34 14.22 11.50 -10.00
C GLN A 34 14.35 11.66 -8.47
N ALA A 35 13.23 11.62 -7.73
CA ALA A 35 13.23 11.75 -6.27
C ALA A 35 13.53 10.42 -5.53
N PHE A 36 13.37 9.28 -6.20
CA PHE A 36 13.58 7.96 -5.58
C PHE A 36 15.08 7.62 -5.33
N PRO A 37 16.01 7.93 -6.26
CA PRO A 37 17.45 7.73 -6.02
C PRO A 37 18.00 8.52 -4.82
N ALA A 38 17.41 9.68 -4.51
CA ALA A 38 17.84 10.52 -3.40
C ALA A 38 17.48 9.94 -2.02
N VAL A 39 16.44 9.10 -1.97
CA VAL A 39 15.89 8.54 -0.72
C VAL A 39 16.57 7.24 -0.28
N GLY A 40 17.15 6.47 -1.21
CA GLY A 40 17.87 5.23 -0.88
C GLY A 40 17.79 4.17 -1.98
N ARG A 41 18.59 3.09 -1.81
CA ARG A 41 18.97 2.03 -2.77
C ARG A 41 17.89 1.37 -3.65
N VAL A 42 16.60 1.66 -3.46
CA VAL A 42 15.49 0.98 -4.14
C VAL A 42 14.90 1.88 -5.22
N SER A 43 14.92 1.40 -6.47
CA SER A 43 14.43 2.15 -7.63
C SER A 43 12.91 2.37 -7.59
N LYS A 44 12.43 3.43 -8.27
CA LYS A 44 11.00 3.67 -8.45
C LYS A 44 10.27 2.46 -9.05
N VAL A 45 10.94 1.71 -9.94
CA VAL A 45 10.37 0.52 -10.59
C VAL A 45 10.06 -0.57 -9.57
N LEU A 46 10.95 -0.82 -8.61
CA LEU A 46 10.71 -1.79 -7.55
C LEU A 46 9.55 -1.36 -6.64
N TRP A 47 9.47 -0.08 -6.27
CA TRP A 47 8.35 0.43 -5.47
C TRP A 47 7.01 0.36 -6.21
N LEU A 48 6.99 0.62 -7.52
CA LEU A 48 5.82 0.43 -8.37
C LEU A 48 5.37 -1.03 -8.43
N LEU A 49 6.31 -1.97 -8.57
CA LEU A 49 6.01 -3.41 -8.56
C LEU A 49 5.47 -3.84 -7.19
N LEU A 50 6.11 -3.41 -6.10
CA LEU A 50 5.70 -3.76 -4.74
C LEU A 50 4.32 -3.19 -4.39
N THR A 51 4.09 -1.90 -4.65
CA THR A 51 2.77 -1.26 -4.41
C THR A 51 1.70 -1.77 -5.38
N GLY A 52 2.08 -2.13 -6.61
CA GLY A 52 1.19 -2.75 -7.59
C GLY A 52 0.73 -4.15 -7.17
N ILE A 53 1.65 -5.02 -6.74
CA ILE A 53 1.32 -6.34 -6.19
C ILE A 53 0.49 -6.17 -4.90
N ALA A 54 0.85 -5.22 -4.04
CA ALA A 54 0.07 -4.91 -2.84
C ALA A 54 -1.37 -4.51 -3.19
N MET A 55 -1.57 -3.65 -4.17
CA MET A 55 -2.91 -3.24 -4.65
C MET A 55 -3.71 -4.43 -5.21
N LEU A 56 -3.08 -5.29 -6.03
CA LEU A 56 -3.74 -6.49 -6.56
C LEU A 56 -4.22 -7.43 -5.46
N THR A 57 -3.43 -7.63 -4.40
CA THR A 57 -3.86 -8.44 -3.24
C THR A 57 -4.99 -7.80 -2.41
N GLY A 58 -5.19 -6.48 -2.53
CA GLY A 58 -6.30 -5.75 -1.91
C GLY A 58 -7.62 -5.87 -2.70
N LEU A 59 -7.55 -6.14 -4.00
CA LEU A 59 -8.71 -6.24 -4.89
C LEU A 59 -9.37 -7.62 -4.87
N ILE A 60 -8.66 -8.65 -4.38
CA ILE A 60 -9.15 -10.04 -4.34
C ILE A 60 -9.76 -10.32 -2.95
N PRO A 61 -11.10 -10.43 -2.83
CA PRO A 61 -11.74 -10.79 -1.56
C PRO A 61 -11.30 -12.20 -1.15
N GLY A 62 -10.73 -12.33 0.06
CA GLY A 62 -10.17 -13.58 0.60
C GLY A 62 -8.64 -13.61 0.67
N LEU A 63 -7.94 -12.92 -0.23
CA LEU A 63 -6.47 -12.83 -0.18
C LEU A 63 -5.97 -11.64 0.65
N THR A 64 -6.81 -10.60 0.78
CA THR A 64 -6.49 -9.35 1.48
C THR A 64 -6.28 -9.51 2.99
N LEU A 65 -6.99 -10.45 3.63
CA LEU A 65 -6.85 -10.74 5.06
C LEU A 65 -5.95 -11.95 5.35
N GLY A 66 -5.44 -12.61 4.30
CA GLY A 66 -4.42 -13.65 4.44
C GLY A 66 -3.03 -13.06 4.64
N ILE A 67 -2.04 -13.93 4.91
CA ILE A 67 -0.64 -13.55 5.15
C ILE A 67 -0.08 -12.67 4.01
N ILE A 68 -0.42 -13.00 2.76
CA ILE A 68 -0.01 -12.24 1.57
C ILE A 68 -0.65 -10.84 1.56
N GLY A 69 -1.93 -10.75 1.91
CA GLY A 69 -2.65 -9.49 1.97
C GLY A 69 -2.09 -8.56 3.04
N ILE A 70 -1.75 -9.11 4.22
CA ILE A 70 -1.08 -8.38 5.32
C ILE A 70 0.30 -7.89 4.87
N ALA A 71 1.11 -8.75 4.22
CA ALA A 71 2.39 -8.33 3.66
C ALA A 71 2.22 -7.16 2.67
N GLY A 72 1.18 -7.20 1.83
CA GLY A 72 0.82 -6.09 0.95
C GLY A 72 0.43 -4.81 1.71
N VAL A 73 -0.29 -4.92 2.83
CA VAL A 73 -0.60 -3.76 3.69
C VAL A 73 0.69 -3.18 4.27
N ILE A 74 1.59 -4.02 4.78
CA ILE A 74 2.89 -3.58 5.32
C ILE A 74 3.68 -2.83 4.26
N VAL A 75 3.77 -3.37 3.05
CA VAL A 75 4.43 -2.70 1.92
C VAL A 75 3.83 -1.32 1.63
N ALA A 76 2.49 -1.21 1.62
CA ALA A 76 1.80 0.06 1.42
C ALA A 76 2.11 1.06 2.56
N LEU A 77 2.09 0.61 3.81
CA LEU A 77 2.40 1.45 4.98
C LEU A 77 3.87 1.92 4.96
N VAL A 78 4.81 1.03 4.68
CA VAL A 78 6.23 1.40 4.55
C VAL A 78 6.41 2.42 3.44
N TYR A 79 5.77 2.24 2.28
CA TYR A 79 5.83 3.24 1.23
C TYR A 79 5.30 4.61 1.68
N LEU A 80 4.14 4.64 2.36
CA LEU A 80 3.48 5.87 2.78
C LEU A 80 4.20 6.62 3.90
N PHE A 81 4.78 5.90 4.86
CA PHE A 81 5.42 6.50 6.02
C PHE A 81 6.94 6.66 5.87
N ASP A 82 7.61 5.75 5.18
CA ASP A 82 9.07 5.81 5.03
C ASP A 82 9.43 6.56 3.74
N VAL A 83 9.09 6.00 2.58
CA VAL A 83 9.48 6.57 1.28
C VAL A 83 8.83 7.92 1.04
N ARG A 84 7.53 8.04 1.32
CA ARG A 84 6.81 9.28 1.04
C ARG A 84 7.32 10.45 1.89
N VAL A 85 7.64 10.21 3.15
CA VAL A 85 8.13 11.24 4.06
C VAL A 85 9.57 11.62 3.68
N ARG A 86 10.44 10.66 3.43
CA ARG A 86 11.82 10.93 2.99
C ARG A 86 11.90 11.72 1.69
N ILE A 87 11.03 11.43 0.70
CA ILE A 87 10.97 12.23 -0.54
C ILE A 87 10.62 13.70 -0.22
N ALA A 88 9.69 13.92 0.73
CA ALA A 88 9.29 15.25 1.12
C ALA A 88 10.39 16.00 1.87
N GLU A 89 11.14 15.32 2.74
CA GLU A 89 12.27 15.90 3.50
C GLU A 89 13.42 16.37 2.61
N ILE A 90 13.72 15.66 1.51
CA ILE A 90 14.82 16.04 0.61
C ILE A 90 14.43 17.22 -0.31
N THR A 91 13.14 17.43 -0.53
CA THR A 91 12.65 18.44 -1.48
C THR A 91 12.36 19.79 -0.81
N SER A 92 12.35 19.88 0.53
CA SER A 92 12.17 21.14 1.27
C SER A 92 13.51 21.80 1.61
#